data_AF-A0A3A1XLI8-F1
#
_entry.id   AF-A0A3A1XLI8-F1
#
_cell.length_a   1.000
_cell.length_b   1.000
_cell.length_c   1.000
_cell.angle_alpha   90.00
_cell.angle_beta   90.00
_cell.angle_gamma   90.00
#
_symmetry.space_group_name_H-M   'P 1'
#
loop_
_entity.id
_entity.type
_entity.pdbx_description
1 polymer ?
#
loop_
_entity_poly.entity_id
_entity_poly.type
_entity_poly.pdbx_seq_one_letter_code
_entity_poly.pdbx_strand_id
1 'polypeptide(L)'
;NNLSSTCAQILQQVIKQAIVSSEGGKRLRALLTISAFYAASKETNIQKIHEQSVFDIACALEVFQTAALIHDDIIDESYLRRGKPSAYCALSKVCNNKHIGTGLGLMLGDLLATESFDIARNRAKNFTYGEELLAAFASMQRNV
;
A
#
# COMPACT_ATOMS: atom_id res chain seq x y z
N ASN A 1 -24.60 -7.46 22.34
CA ASN A 1 -24.46 -7.97 20.95
C ASN A 1 -24.48 -6.92 19.83
N ASN A 2 -24.66 -5.61 20.09
CA ASN A 2 -24.59 -4.58 19.03
C ASN A 2 -23.18 -4.03 18.74
N LEU A 3 -22.26 -4.09 19.70
CA LEU A 3 -20.91 -3.55 19.50
C LEU A 3 -20.12 -4.35 18.45
N SER A 4 -20.26 -5.67 18.45
CA SER A 4 -19.60 -6.56 17.48
C SER A 4 -20.04 -6.27 16.03
N SER A 5 -21.34 -6.04 15.80
CA SER A 5 -21.85 -5.73 14.47
C SER A 5 -21.43 -4.34 14.00
N THR A 6 -21.41 -3.34 14.87
CA THR A 6 -20.89 -1.99 14.52
C THR A 6 -19.40 -2.04 14.19
N CYS A 7 -18.57 -2.72 14.99
CA CYS A 7 -17.15 -2.88 14.69
C CYS A 7 -16.91 -3.58 13.35
N ALA A 8 -17.67 -4.63 13.05
CA ALA A 8 -17.61 -5.31 11.75
C ALA A 8 -17.96 -4.36 10.59
N GLN A 9 -18.98 -3.53 10.74
CA GLN A 9 -19.36 -2.55 9.72
C GLN A 9 -18.26 -1.51 9.50
N ILE A 10 -17.67 -0.96 10.56
CA ILE A 10 -16.56 0.00 10.45
C ILE A 10 -15.35 -0.64 9.79
N LEU A 11 -15.00 -1.86 10.16
CA LEU A 11 -13.91 -2.60 9.52
C LEU A 11 -14.14 -2.74 8.01
N GLN A 12 -15.36 -3.07 7.58
CA GLN A 12 -15.70 -3.14 6.15
C GLN A 12 -15.53 -1.78 5.44
N GLN A 13 -15.85 -0.66 6.11
CA GLN A 13 -15.61 0.66 5.55
C GLN A 13 -14.12 1.00 5.44
N VAL A 14 -13.31 0.59 6.43
CA VAL A 14 -11.85 0.75 6.39
C VAL A 14 -11.24 -0.08 5.24
N ILE A 15 -11.62 -1.35 5.10
CA ILE A 15 -11.20 -2.21 3.99
C ILE A 15 -11.59 -1.60 2.64
N LYS A 16 -12.82 -1.07 2.54
CA LYS A 16 -13.26 -0.37 1.34
C LYS A 16 -12.38 0.85 1.04
N GLN A 17 -11.98 1.61 2.05
CA GLN A 17 -11.06 2.74 1.83
C GLN A 17 -9.66 2.30 1.40
N ALA A 18 -9.16 1.16 1.87
CA ALA A 18 -7.90 0.59 1.37
C ALA A 18 -7.97 0.37 -0.16
N ILE A 19 -9.06 -0.25 -0.62
CA ILE A 19 -9.30 -0.51 -2.05
C ILE A 19 -9.46 0.81 -2.82
N VAL A 20 -10.37 1.69 -2.38
CA VAL A 20 -10.66 2.95 -3.08
C VAL A 20 -9.43 3.86 -3.18
N SER A 21 -8.63 3.95 -2.11
CA SER A 21 -7.41 4.76 -2.09
C SER A 21 -6.34 4.18 -3.03
N SER A 22 -6.34 2.86 -3.21
CA SER A 22 -5.41 2.21 -4.13
C SER A 22 -5.79 2.43 -5.60
N GLU A 23 -7.06 2.69 -5.94
CA GLU A 23 -7.56 2.77 -7.33
C GLU A 23 -7.03 3.98 -8.13
N GLY A 24 -6.96 3.83 -9.45
CA GLY A 24 -6.41 4.83 -10.36
C GLY A 24 -4.88 4.95 -10.25
N GLY A 25 -4.35 6.12 -10.59
CA GLY A 25 -2.90 6.34 -10.66
C GLY A 25 -2.25 5.68 -11.89
N LYS A 26 -0.99 6.03 -12.14
CA LYS A 26 -0.25 5.60 -13.33
C LYS A 26 0.49 4.27 -13.16
N ARG A 27 0.56 3.75 -11.93
CA ARG A 27 1.35 2.54 -11.56
C ARG A 27 2.82 2.63 -11.95
N LEU A 28 3.37 3.83 -11.97
CA LEU A 28 4.72 4.07 -12.49
C LEU A 28 5.79 3.32 -11.68
N ARG A 29 5.62 3.18 -10.36
CA ARG A 29 6.60 2.49 -9.50
C ARG A 29 6.60 0.99 -9.79
N ALA A 30 5.41 0.40 -9.90
CA ALA A 30 5.27 -1.00 -10.28
C ALA A 30 5.83 -1.27 -11.69
N LEU A 31 5.45 -0.45 -12.68
CA LEU A 31 5.93 -0.60 -14.06
C LEU A 31 7.46 -0.47 -14.15
N LEU A 32 8.05 0.54 -13.50
CA LEU A 32 9.50 0.72 -13.48
C LEU A 32 10.22 -0.46 -12.81
N THR A 33 9.67 -1.00 -11.73
CA THR A 33 10.26 -2.15 -11.01
C THR A 33 10.28 -3.39 -11.90
N ILE A 34 9.15 -3.68 -12.55
CA ILE A 34 9.02 -4.82 -13.47
C ILE A 34 9.93 -4.63 -14.68
N SER A 35 9.94 -3.44 -15.29
CA SER A 35 10.81 -3.14 -16.43
C SER A 35 12.29 -3.24 -16.07
N ALA A 36 12.70 -2.74 -14.90
CA ALA A 36 14.06 -2.84 -14.41
C ALA A 36 14.50 -4.29 -14.19
N PHE A 37 13.61 -5.13 -13.64
CA PHE A 37 13.88 -6.55 -13.47
C PHE A 37 14.12 -7.23 -14.82
N TYR A 38 13.22 -7.09 -15.80
CA TYR A 38 13.42 -7.70 -17.11
C TYR A 38 14.64 -7.14 -17.86
N ALA A 39 14.95 -5.85 -17.71
CA ALA A 39 16.13 -5.25 -18.32
C ALA A 39 17.45 -5.74 -17.70
N ALA A 40 17.44 -6.07 -16.40
CA ALA A 40 18.61 -6.58 -15.68
C ALA A 40 18.78 -8.10 -15.79
N SER A 41 17.70 -8.83 -16.07
CA SER A 41 17.74 -10.28 -16.27
C SER A 41 18.52 -10.65 -17.54
N LYS A 42 19.64 -11.34 -17.36
CA LYS A 42 20.43 -11.92 -18.46
C LYS A 42 19.88 -13.26 -18.96
N GLU A 43 18.91 -13.83 -18.26
CA GLU A 43 18.34 -15.14 -18.55
C GLU A 43 17.22 -15.04 -19.58
N THR A 44 17.29 -15.88 -20.62
CA THR A 44 16.23 -16.01 -21.63
C THR A 44 14.99 -16.73 -21.09
N ASN A 45 15.11 -17.44 -19.97
CA ASN A 45 14.01 -18.20 -19.37
C ASN A 45 13.95 -17.96 -17.84
N ILE A 46 13.31 -16.87 -17.47
CA ILE A 46 13.11 -16.49 -16.07
C ILE A 46 12.18 -17.52 -15.41
N GLN A 47 12.59 -18.04 -14.25
CA GLN A 47 11.74 -18.95 -13.49
C GLN A 47 10.43 -18.26 -13.10
N LYS A 48 9.29 -18.95 -13.28
CA LYS A 48 7.96 -18.45 -12.96
C LYS A 48 7.84 -17.92 -11.52
N ILE A 49 8.57 -18.51 -10.58
CA ILE A 49 8.60 -18.06 -9.19
C ILE A 49 9.23 -16.67 -9.04
N HIS A 50 10.30 -16.37 -9.79
CA HIS A 50 10.94 -15.04 -9.79
C HIS A 50 10.03 -14.00 -10.43
N GLU A 51 9.39 -14.37 -11.55
CA GLU A 51 8.42 -13.50 -12.23
C GLU A 51 7.26 -13.13 -11.29
N GLN A 52 6.60 -14.12 -10.68
CA GLN A 52 5.53 -13.84 -9.72
C GLN A 52 6.01 -13.00 -8.52
N SER A 53 7.23 -13.25 -8.05
CA SER A 53 7.81 -12.52 -6.92
C SER A 53 8.09 -11.05 -7.26
N VAL A 54 8.54 -10.73 -8.48
CA VAL A 54 8.73 -9.33 -8.89
C VAL A 54 7.40 -8.59 -9.04
N PHE A 55 6.35 -9.25 -9.56
CA PHE A 55 5.00 -8.65 -9.61
C PHE A 55 4.50 -8.31 -8.20
N ASP A 56 4.69 -9.21 -7.24
CA ASP A 56 4.26 -8.97 -5.87
C ASP A 56 5.10 -7.88 -5.17
N ILE A 57 6.41 -7.77 -5.45
CA ILE A 57 7.25 -6.66 -4.98
C ILE A 57 6.80 -5.33 -5.61
N ALA A 58 6.47 -5.33 -6.90
CA ALA A 58 5.93 -4.17 -7.59
C ALA A 58 4.57 -3.73 -6.98
N CYS A 59 3.71 -4.69 -6.62
CA CYS A 59 2.49 -4.44 -5.88
C CYS A 59 2.78 -3.85 -4.48
N ALA A 60 3.75 -4.40 -3.75
CA ALA A 60 4.15 -3.88 -2.44
C ALA A 60 4.54 -2.39 -2.52
N LEU A 61 5.26 -1.97 -3.56
CA LEU A 61 5.61 -0.56 -3.77
C LEU A 61 4.38 0.33 -3.98
N GLU A 62 3.36 -0.13 -4.70
CA GLU A 62 2.12 0.63 -4.90
C GLU A 62 1.22 0.62 -3.64
N VAL A 63 1.27 -0.44 -2.83
CA VAL A 63 0.63 -0.48 -1.51
C VAL A 63 1.29 0.53 -0.57
N PHE A 64 2.63 0.55 -0.51
CA PHE A 64 3.36 1.54 0.27
C PHE A 64 3.07 2.97 -0.21
N GLN A 65 3.03 3.19 -1.53
CA GLN A 65 2.63 4.49 -2.07
C GLN A 65 1.21 4.87 -1.63
N THR A 66 0.28 3.93 -1.59
CA THR A 66 -1.09 4.20 -1.12
C THR A 66 -1.09 4.60 0.36
N ALA A 67 -0.29 3.93 1.20
CA ALA A 67 -0.11 4.28 2.60
C ALA A 67 0.41 5.71 2.77
N ALA A 68 1.52 6.06 2.11
CA ALA A 68 2.11 7.39 2.17
C ALA A 68 1.11 8.48 1.77
N LEU A 69 0.35 8.27 0.68
CA LEU A 69 -0.64 9.25 0.23
C LEU A 69 -1.82 9.42 1.19
N ILE A 70 -2.22 8.38 1.92
CA ILE A 70 -3.25 8.49 2.96
C ILE A 70 -2.74 9.34 4.12
N HIS A 71 -1.49 9.15 4.54
CA HIS A 71 -0.86 9.98 5.57
C HIS A 71 -0.69 11.43 5.08
N ASP A 72 -0.20 11.64 3.86
CA ASP A 72 -0.11 12.97 3.24
C ASP A 72 -1.46 13.67 3.22
N ASP A 73 -2.54 12.98 2.82
CA ASP A 73 -3.88 13.56 2.80
C ASP A 73 -4.31 14.07 4.18
N ILE A 74 -3.88 13.40 5.26
CA ILE A 74 -4.18 13.79 6.64
C ILE A 74 -3.31 14.97 7.08
N ILE A 75 -2.01 14.93 6.77
CA ILE A 75 -1.05 15.98 7.12
C ILE A 75 -1.39 17.30 6.41
N ASP A 76 -1.70 17.20 5.11
CA ASP A 76 -1.99 18.35 4.25
C ASP A 76 -3.47 18.77 4.30
N GLU A 77 -4.30 18.09 5.10
CA GLU A 77 -5.75 18.26 5.15
C GLU A 77 -6.44 18.22 3.77
N SER A 78 -5.95 17.35 2.87
CA SER A 78 -6.49 17.19 1.52
C SER A 78 -7.82 16.44 1.53
N TYR A 79 -8.89 17.11 1.11
CA TYR A 79 -10.23 16.52 1.06
C TYR A 79 -10.43 15.49 -0.04
N LEU A 80 -9.66 15.58 -1.13
CA LEU A 80 -9.84 14.77 -2.33
C LEU A 80 -8.52 14.14 -2.78
N ARG A 81 -8.61 12.89 -3.22
CA ARG A 81 -7.55 12.14 -3.87
C ARG A 81 -8.09 11.46 -5.13
N ARG A 82 -7.47 11.76 -6.28
CA ARG A 82 -7.86 11.17 -7.59
C ARG A 82 -9.36 11.33 -7.89
N GLY A 83 -9.94 12.47 -7.52
CA GLY A 83 -11.36 12.79 -7.71
C GLY A 83 -12.32 12.11 -6.73
N LYS A 84 -11.82 11.37 -5.72
CA LYS A 84 -12.61 10.73 -4.67
C LYS A 84 -12.29 11.37 -3.30
N PRO A 85 -13.17 11.29 -2.30
CA PRO A 85 -12.84 11.70 -0.94
C PRO A 85 -11.59 10.98 -0.44
N SER A 86 -10.68 11.70 0.22
CA SER A 86 -9.56 11.07 0.93
C SER A 86 -10.06 10.11 2.01
N ALA A 87 -9.23 9.14 2.41
CA ALA A 87 -9.65 8.08 3.32
C ALA A 87 -10.19 8.63 4.65
N TYR A 88 -9.50 9.60 5.25
CA TYR A 88 -9.96 10.22 6.50
C TYR A 88 -11.29 10.96 6.31
N CYS A 89 -11.47 11.67 5.20
CA CYS A 89 -12.74 12.36 4.91
C CYS A 89 -13.91 11.39 4.74
N ALA A 90 -13.70 10.31 4.00
CA ALA A 90 -14.71 9.28 3.80
C ALA A 90 -15.10 8.61 5.13
N LEU A 91 -14.11 8.27 5.96
CA LEU A 91 -14.32 7.62 7.26
C LEU A 91 -14.94 8.58 8.27
N SER A 92 -14.55 9.86 8.28
CA SER A 92 -15.18 10.88 9.13
C SER A 92 -16.68 11.01 8.84
N LYS A 93 -17.07 10.93 7.56
CA LYS A 93 -18.48 10.96 7.15
C LYS A 93 -19.24 9.72 7.63
N VAL A 94 -18.65 8.53 7.49
CA VAL A 94 -19.25 7.27 7.97
C VAL A 94 -19.44 7.29 9.49
N CYS A 95 -18.44 7.77 10.24
CA CYS A 95 -18.47 7.81 11.70
C CYS A 95 -19.20 9.03 12.26
N ASN A 96 -19.63 9.97 11.40
CA ASN A 96 -20.13 11.29 11.78
C ASN A 96 -19.23 12.01 12.82
N ASN A 97 -17.91 11.85 12.68
CA ASN A 97 -16.93 12.36 13.63
C ASN A 97 -15.56 12.51 12.95
N LYS A 98 -15.05 13.75 12.88
CA LYS A 98 -13.74 14.06 12.24
C LYS A 98 -12.61 13.28 12.91
N HIS A 99 -12.52 13.34 14.24
CA HIS A 99 -11.44 12.70 15.01
C HIS A 99 -11.39 11.19 14.82
N ILE A 100 -12.54 10.50 14.84
CA ILE A 100 -12.59 9.05 14.60
C ILE A 100 -12.15 8.73 13.18
N GLY A 101 -12.64 9.48 12.17
CA GLY A 101 -12.25 9.26 10.78
C GLY A 101 -10.76 9.50 10.51
N THR A 102 -10.17 10.54 11.11
CA THR A 102 -8.72 10.78 11.07
C THR A 102 -7.94 9.65 11.71
N GLY A 103 -8.35 9.19 12.90
CA GLY A 103 -7.69 8.05 13.57
C GLY A 103 -7.75 6.76 12.75
N LEU A 104 -8.91 6.45 12.15
CA LEU A 104 -9.06 5.29 11.26
C LEU A 104 -8.21 5.43 9.99
N GLY A 105 -8.11 6.64 9.42
CA GLY A 105 -7.25 6.93 8.28
C GLY A 105 -5.76 6.73 8.59
N LEU A 106 -5.30 7.21 9.73
CA LEU A 106 -3.92 7.00 10.21
C LEU A 106 -3.61 5.52 10.35
N MET A 107 -4.45 4.77 11.07
CA MET A 107 -4.28 3.33 11.26
C MET A 107 -4.32 2.54 9.93
N LEU A 108 -5.15 2.97 8.98
CA LEU A 108 -5.18 2.37 7.64
C LEU A 108 -3.84 2.59 6.92
N GLY A 109 -3.27 3.79 6.98
CA GLY A 109 -1.95 4.08 6.43
C GLY A 109 -0.87 3.19 7.08
N ASP A 110 -0.85 3.08 8.41
CA ASP A 110 0.11 2.26 9.15
C ASP A 110 0.00 0.77 8.78
N LEU A 111 -1.23 0.26 8.68
CA LEU A 111 -1.50 -1.11 8.26
C LEU A 111 -0.97 -1.36 6.85
N LEU A 112 -1.28 -0.50 5.88
CA LEU A 112 -0.83 -0.68 4.50
C LEU A 112 0.71 -0.57 4.39
N ALA A 113 1.34 0.31 5.15
CA ALA A 113 2.80 0.40 5.19
C ALA A 113 3.41 -0.90 5.73
N THR A 114 2.85 -1.47 6.80
CA THR A 114 3.29 -2.75 7.38
C THR A 114 3.07 -3.90 6.40
N GLU A 115 1.87 -4.02 5.82
CA GLU A 115 1.55 -5.07 4.84
C GLU A 115 2.44 -5.00 3.60
N SER A 116 2.76 -3.79 3.13
CA SER A 116 3.69 -3.63 2.00
C SER A 116 5.06 -4.22 2.29
N PHE A 117 5.57 -4.02 3.50
CA PHE A 117 6.85 -4.56 3.93
C PHE A 117 6.79 -6.09 4.03
N ASP A 118 5.70 -6.63 4.55
CA ASP A 118 5.51 -8.08 4.67
C ASP A 118 5.39 -8.78 3.32
N ILE A 119 4.70 -8.19 2.35
CA ILE A 119 4.67 -8.68 0.97
C ILE A 119 6.10 -8.72 0.40
N ALA A 120 6.84 -7.61 0.51
CA ALA A 120 8.21 -7.53 0.00
C ALA A 120 9.13 -8.57 0.67
N ARG A 121 9.09 -8.68 2.00
CA ARG A 121 9.87 -9.64 2.80
C ARG A 121 9.57 -11.09 2.41
N ASN A 122 8.31 -11.44 2.19
CA ASN A 122 7.94 -12.80 1.83
C ASN A 122 8.40 -13.20 0.44
N ARG A 123 8.52 -12.23 -0.48
CA ARG A 123 8.97 -12.47 -1.86
C ARG A 123 10.46 -12.35 -2.05
N ALA A 124 11.13 -11.51 -1.25
CA ALA A 124 12.58 -11.38 -1.23
C ALA A 124 13.30 -12.73 -1.06
N LYS A 125 12.73 -13.65 -0.28
CA LYS A 125 13.24 -15.01 -0.03
C LYS A 125 13.43 -15.85 -1.30
N ASN A 126 12.73 -15.50 -2.39
CA ASN A 126 12.83 -16.20 -3.66
C ASN A 126 13.99 -15.70 -4.53
N PHE A 127 14.71 -14.66 -4.12
CA PHE A 127 15.84 -14.10 -4.86
C PHE A 127 17.16 -14.40 -4.16
N THR A 128 18.23 -14.58 -4.95
CA THR A 128 19.59 -14.78 -4.42
C THR A 128 20.05 -13.62 -3.54
N TYR A 129 19.72 -12.38 -3.92
CA TYR A 129 20.04 -11.14 -3.19
C TYR A 129 18.82 -10.59 -2.44
N GLY A 130 18.09 -11.48 -1.76
CA GLY A 130 16.84 -11.14 -1.08
C GLY A 130 17.01 -10.14 0.06
N GLU A 131 18.09 -10.25 0.84
CA GLU A 131 18.36 -9.33 1.96
C GLU A 131 18.69 -7.93 1.47
N GLU A 132 19.48 -7.80 0.40
CA GLU A 132 19.79 -6.52 -0.23
C GLU A 132 18.53 -5.88 -0.83
N LEU A 133 17.66 -6.68 -1.43
CA LEU A 133 16.37 -6.24 -1.94
C LEU A 133 15.50 -5.69 -0.80
N LEU A 134 15.38 -6.43 0.30
CA LEU A 134 14.59 -6.00 1.45
C LEU A 134 15.20 -4.75 2.12
N ALA A 135 16.53 -4.67 2.21
CA ALA A 135 17.24 -3.50 2.71
C ALA A 135 17.00 -2.27 1.82
N ALA A 136 17.01 -2.43 0.50
CA ALA A 136 16.69 -1.35 -0.44
C ALA A 136 15.23 -0.89 -0.28
N PHE A 137 14.29 -1.82 -0.12
CA PHE A 137 12.88 -1.49 0.14
C PHE A 137 12.70 -0.75 1.47
N ALA A 138 13.34 -1.23 2.54
CA ALA A 138 13.33 -0.57 3.85
C ALA A 138 13.96 0.84 3.80
N SER A 139 15.07 0.98 3.07
CA SER A 139 15.76 2.26 2.87
C SER A 139 14.86 3.26 2.13
N MET A 140 14.15 2.81 1.09
CA MET A 140 13.19 3.65 0.38
C MET A 140 12.13 4.19 1.35
N GLN A 141 11.52 3.34 2.19
CA GLN A 141 10.48 3.78 3.13
C GLN A 141 10.99 4.78 4.17
N ARG A 142 12.25 4.66 4.59
CA ARG A 142 12.87 5.52 5.61
C ARG A 142 13.20 6.92 5.11
N ASN A 143 13.41 7.06 3.80
CA ASN A 143 13.89 8.28 3.16
C ASN A 143 12.78 9.01 2.38
N VAL A 144 11.51 8.67 2.64
CA VAL A 144 10.35 9.41 2.12
C VAL A 144 10.09 10.65 2.96
#